data_AF-A0A3M1DGQ0-F1
#
_entry.id   AF-A0A3M1DGQ0-F1
#
_cell.length_a   1.000
_cell.length_b   1.000
_cell.length_c   1.000
_cell.angle_alpha   90.00
_cell.angle_beta   90.00
_cell.angle_gamma   90.00
#
_symmetry.space_group_name_H-M   'P 1'
#
loop_
_entity.id
_entity.type
_entity.pdbx_description
1 polymer ?
#
loop_
_entity_poly.entity_id
_entity_poly.type
_entity_poly.pdbx_seq_one_letter_code
_entity_poly.pdbx_strand_id
1 'polypeptide(L)'
;MKWHRVIAKNLKLLFRSPETAFMIFLGPIAIILIVSAAFSSSTGNAAIRLGIYAQDYTPLVDDIHESMKEKGFRVSVFGSEADCTERVRTGEIHSCVLFDPDFRVKQNGTNHVT
;
A
#
# COMPACT_ATOMS: atom_id res chain seq x y z
N MET A 1 -35.49 36.39 18.72
CA MET A 1 -34.20 36.90 18.21
C MET A 1 -34.18 36.82 16.69
N LYS A 2 -34.12 37.94 15.97
CA LYS A 2 -34.38 38.01 14.50
C LYS A 2 -33.48 37.11 13.63
N TRP A 3 -32.31 36.70 14.14
CA TRP A 3 -31.28 35.95 13.44
C TRP A 3 -31.70 34.54 12.98
N HIS A 4 -32.44 33.77 13.80
CA HIS A 4 -32.89 32.44 13.40
C HIS A 4 -33.83 32.49 12.18
N ARG A 5 -34.63 33.56 12.07
CA ARG A 5 -35.56 33.75 10.96
C ARG A 5 -34.84 34.11 9.67
N VAL A 6 -33.73 34.85 9.78
CA VAL A 6 -32.84 35.17 8.65
C VAL A 6 -32.10 33.92 8.17
N ILE A 7 -31.52 33.14 9.09
CA ILE A 7 -30.84 31.88 8.78
C ILE A 7 -31.81 30.89 8.13
N ALA A 8 -33.01 30.70 8.69
CA ALA A 8 -34.02 29.82 8.13
C ALA A 8 -34.48 30.26 6.73
N LYS A 9 -34.58 31.57 6.48
CA LYS A 9 -34.93 32.11 5.15
C LYS A 9 -33.83 31.80 4.13
N ASN A 10 -32.57 31.98 4.51
CA ASN A 10 -31.42 31.73 3.63
C ASN A 10 -31.25 30.22 3.34
N LEU A 11 -31.36 29.37 4.36
CA LEU A 11 -31.37 27.91 4.16
C LEU A 11 -32.52 27.48 3.26
N LYS A 12 -33.73 28.00 3.48
CA LYS A 12 -34.89 27.69 2.62
C LYS A 12 -34.68 28.13 1.17
N LEU A 13 -33.96 29.24 0.96
CA LEU A 13 -33.61 29.70 -0.39
C LEU A 13 -32.59 28.78 -1.06
N LEU A 14 -31.56 28.35 -0.31
CA LEU A 14 -30.52 27.40 -0.74
C LEU A 14 -31.11 26.03 -1.13
N PHE A 15 -32.02 25.49 -0.32
CA PHE A 15 -32.66 24.19 -0.56
C PHE A 15 -33.85 24.24 -1.54
N ARG A 16 -34.21 25.42 -2.07
CA ARG A 16 -35.36 25.56 -2.98
C ARG A 16 -35.10 24.97 -4.36
N SER A 17 -33.85 24.97 -4.81
CA SER A 17 -33.48 24.42 -6.13
C SER A 17 -32.77 23.08 -5.94
N PRO A 18 -33.24 22.01 -6.61
CA PRO A 18 -32.65 20.68 -6.50
C PRO A 18 -31.19 20.65 -6.99
N GLU A 19 -30.84 21.50 -7.96
CA GLU A 19 -29.49 21.62 -8.51
C GLU A 19 -28.50 22.14 -7.46
N THR A 20 -28.88 23.20 -6.73
CA THR A 20 -28.01 23.81 -5.71
C THR A 20 -27.86 22.91 -4.49
N ALA A 21 -28.96 22.25 -4.07
CA ALA A 21 -28.91 21.27 -3.00
C ALA A 21 -27.99 20.08 -3.38
N PHE A 22 -28.06 19.61 -4.62
CA PHE A 22 -27.19 18.54 -5.12
C PHE A 22 -25.72 18.95 -5.10
N MET A 23 -25.36 20.16 -5.55
CA MET A 23 -23.97 20.64 -5.55
C MET A 23 -23.37 20.71 -4.13
N ILE A 24 -24.17 21.11 -3.14
CA ILE A 24 -23.74 21.23 -1.73
C ILE A 24 -23.38 19.87 -1.12
N PHE A 25 -24.09 18.81 -1.49
CA PHE A 25 -23.79 17.45 -1.01
C PHE A 25 -22.80 16.71 -1.91
N LEU A 26 -22.97 16.79 -3.23
CA LEU A 26 -22.14 16.10 -4.20
C LEU A 26 -20.72 16.65 -4.20
N GLY A 27 -20.52 17.95 -4.03
CA GLY A 27 -19.18 18.54 -4.02
C GLY A 27 -18.26 17.92 -2.97
N PRO A 28 -18.62 17.94 -1.67
CA PRO A 28 -17.85 17.29 -0.62
C PRO A 28 -17.69 15.78 -0.84
N ILE A 29 -18.75 15.08 -1.23
CA ILE A 29 -18.70 13.64 -1.47
C ILE A 29 -17.74 13.31 -2.63
N ALA A 30 -17.80 14.07 -3.72
CA ALA A 30 -16.93 13.89 -4.88
C ALA A 30 -15.46 14.12 -4.51
N ILE A 31 -15.16 15.16 -3.73
CA ILE A 31 -13.79 15.41 -3.25
C ILE A 31 -13.29 14.23 -2.40
N ILE A 32 -14.10 13.74 -1.44
CA ILE A 32 -13.73 12.61 -0.59
C ILE A 32 -13.50 11.35 -1.44
N LEU A 33 -14.36 11.09 -2.44
CA LEU A 33 -14.24 9.93 -3.33
C LEU A 33 -12.98 10.02 -4.19
N ILE A 34 -12.69 11.19 -4.76
CA ILE A 34 -11.50 11.40 -5.60
C ILE A 34 -10.23 11.23 -4.77
N VAL A 35 -10.16 11.85 -3.59
CA VAL A 35 -9.01 11.72 -2.69
C VAL A 35 -8.86 10.26 -2.24
N SER A 36 -9.94 9.60 -1.83
CA SER A 36 -9.89 8.20 -1.42
C SER A 36 -9.42 7.28 -2.55
N ALA A 37 -9.86 7.51 -3.78
CA ALA A 37 -9.43 6.71 -4.93
C ALA A 37 -7.97 6.99 -5.33
N ALA A 38 -7.52 8.25 -5.24
CA ALA A 38 -6.15 8.64 -5.55
C ALA A 38 -5.14 8.09 -4.52
N PHE A 39 -5.57 7.98 -3.26
CA PHE A 39 -4.74 7.53 -2.15
C PHE A 39 -5.13 6.15 -1.61
N SER A 40 -5.97 5.38 -2.30
CA SER A 40 -6.20 3.98 -1.97
C SER A 40 -4.95 3.17 -2.35
N SER A 41 -3.91 3.27 -1.53
CA SER A 41 -2.87 2.24 -1.48
C SER A 41 -3.57 0.93 -1.16
N SER A 42 -3.48 -0.04 -2.08
CA SER A 42 -4.10 -1.37 -1.99
C SER A 42 -4.16 -1.87 -0.56
N THR A 43 -5.35 -1.86 0.04
CA THR A 43 -5.59 -2.29 1.41
C THR A 43 -5.29 -3.79 1.51
N GLY A 44 -4.05 -4.15 1.84
CA GLY A 44 -3.56 -5.53 1.90
C GLY A 44 -2.03 -5.63 1.81
N ASN A 45 -1.51 -6.86 1.81
CA ASN A 45 -0.07 -7.17 1.71
C ASN A 45 0.60 -6.57 0.44
N ALA A 46 -0.19 -6.19 -0.57
CA ALA A 46 0.27 -5.55 -1.79
C ALA A 46 0.81 -4.12 -1.61
N ALA A 47 0.53 -3.49 -0.45
CA ALA A 47 1.16 -2.24 -0.06
C ALA A 47 2.65 -2.44 0.31
N ILE A 48 3.00 -3.63 0.83
CA ILE A 48 4.36 -3.96 1.25
C ILE A 48 5.12 -4.50 0.04
N ARG A 49 6.17 -3.77 -0.34
CA ARG A 49 7.13 -4.18 -1.36
C ARG A 49 8.31 -4.87 -0.70
N LEU A 50 8.55 -6.13 -1.04
CA LEU A 50 9.65 -6.94 -0.53
C LEU A 50 10.70 -7.12 -1.63
N GLY A 51 11.97 -6.99 -1.26
CA GLY A 51 13.10 -7.40 -2.07
C GLY A 51 13.61 -8.76 -1.66
N ILE A 52 14.13 -9.52 -2.62
CA ILE A 52 14.87 -10.76 -2.36
C ILE A 52 16.21 -10.68 -3.08
N TYR A 53 17.27 -11.00 -2.35
CA TYR A 53 18.58 -11.28 -2.90
C TYR A 53 19.08 -12.64 -2.39
N ALA A 54 19.57 -13.46 -3.31
CA ALA A 54 20.27 -14.70 -3.00
C ALA A 54 21.54 -14.76 -3.86
N GLN A 55 22.66 -15.21 -3.26
CA GLN A 55 23.87 -15.47 -4.05
C GLN A 55 23.66 -16.67 -4.98
N ASP A 56 22.97 -17.70 -4.48
CA ASP A 56 22.54 -18.87 -5.24
C ASP A 56 21.01 -18.98 -5.17
N TYR A 57 20.36 -18.87 -6.33
CA TYR A 57 18.92 -19.11 -6.44
C TYR A 57 18.66 -20.61 -6.44
N THR A 58 18.36 -21.15 -5.26
CA THR A 58 17.97 -22.54 -5.08
C THR A 58 16.46 -22.70 -5.29
N PRO A 59 15.96 -23.92 -5.61
CA PRO A 59 14.51 -24.16 -5.71
C PRO A 59 13.73 -23.74 -4.44
N LEU A 60 14.37 -23.81 -3.28
CA LEU A 60 13.78 -23.37 -2.02
C LEU A 60 13.56 -21.85 -1.96
N VAL A 61 14.48 -21.07 -2.53
CA VAL A 61 14.33 -19.60 -2.64
C VAL A 61 13.17 -19.27 -3.58
N ASP A 62 13.03 -20.01 -4.68
CA ASP A 62 11.91 -19.85 -5.61
C ASP A 62 10.57 -20.21 -4.96
N ASP A 63 10.50 -21.29 -4.18
CA ASP A 63 9.30 -21.67 -3.43
C ASP A 63 8.89 -20.58 -2.43
N ILE A 64 9.86 -19.98 -1.74
CA ILE A 64 9.61 -18.88 -0.80
C ILE A 64 9.13 -17.63 -1.54
N HIS A 65 9.76 -17.30 -2.66
CA HIS A 65 9.37 -16.19 -3.52
C HIS A 65 7.92 -16.34 -4.00
N GLU A 66 7.54 -17.53 -4.46
CA GLU A 66 6.18 -17.79 -4.93
C GLU A 66 5.18 -17.75 -3.77
N SER A 67 5.52 -18.34 -2.61
CA SER A 67 4.66 -18.28 -1.41
C SER A 67 4.40 -16.83 -0.95
N MET A 68 5.40 -15.94 -1.07
CA MET A 68 5.20 -14.52 -0.76
C MET A 68 4.28 -13.83 -1.77
N LYS A 69 4.38 -14.15 -3.07
CA LYS A 69 3.46 -13.64 -4.09
C LYS A 69 2.04 -14.13 -3.89
N GLU A 70 1.85 -15.41 -3.59
CA GLU A 70 0.53 -16.00 -3.28
C GLU A 70 -0.14 -15.33 -2.08
N LYS A 71 0.65 -14.94 -1.07
CA LYS A 71 0.18 -14.14 0.08
C LYS A 71 -0.13 -12.68 -0.27
N GLY A 72 0.07 -12.28 -1.52
CA GLY A 72 -0.26 -10.96 -2.05
C GLY A 72 0.82 -9.90 -1.85
N PHE A 73 2.06 -10.27 -1.52
CA PHE A 73 3.17 -9.32 -1.44
C PHE A 73 3.70 -8.95 -2.82
N ARG A 74 4.17 -7.70 -2.97
CA ARG A 74 4.91 -7.29 -4.17
C ARG A 74 6.38 -7.61 -3.99
N VAL A 75 6.82 -8.72 -4.57
CA VAL A 75 8.21 -9.20 -4.45
C VAL A 75 9.03 -8.83 -5.68
N SER A 76 10.24 -8.32 -5.47
CA SER A 76 11.22 -7.99 -6.52
C SER A 76 12.55 -8.68 -6.24
N VAL A 77 13.17 -9.23 -7.28
CA VAL A 77 14.44 -9.95 -7.19
C VAL A 77 15.58 -9.02 -7.59
N PHE A 78 16.62 -8.97 -6.77
CA PHE A 78 17.80 -8.11 -6.98
C PHE A 78 19.04 -8.94 -7.27
N GLY A 79 19.94 -8.41 -8.09
CA GLY A 79 21.19 -9.08 -8.47
C GLY A 79 22.35 -8.87 -7.50
N SER A 80 22.19 -7.99 -6.50
CA SER A 80 23.19 -7.76 -5.45
C SER A 80 22.52 -7.34 -4.13
N GLU A 81 23.16 -7.68 -3.01
CA GLU A 81 22.78 -7.18 -1.68
C GLU A 81 22.82 -5.65 -1.63
N ALA A 82 23.81 -5.04 -2.28
CA ALA A 82 23.98 -3.59 -2.33
C ALA A 82 22.77 -2.90 -2.97
N ASP A 83 22.28 -3.40 -4.12
CA ASP A 83 21.10 -2.85 -4.78
C ASP A 83 19.84 -3.07 -3.93
N CYS A 84 19.66 -4.27 -3.36
CA CYS A 84 18.50 -4.56 -2.53
C CYS A 84 18.43 -3.68 -1.27
N THR A 85 19.56 -3.49 -0.58
CA THR A 85 19.63 -2.61 0.60
C THR A 85 19.47 -1.14 0.24
N GLU A 86 20.00 -0.70 -0.89
CA GLU A 86 19.83 0.68 -1.35
C GLU A 86 18.37 1.01 -1.66
N ARG A 87 17.62 0.07 -2.24
CA ARG A 87 16.20 0.24 -2.54
C ARG A 87 15.34 0.33 -1.28
N VAL A 88 15.78 -0.28 -0.17
CA VAL A 88 15.18 -0.06 1.16
C VAL A 88 15.48 1.37 1.62
N ARG A 89 16.73 1.84 1.49
CA ARG A 89 17.13 3.20 1.89
C ARG A 89 16.38 4.29 1.13
N THR A 90 16.15 4.12 -0.17
CA THR A 90 15.40 5.07 -1.01
C THR A 90 13.88 4.97 -0.83
N GLY A 91 13.39 3.98 -0.08
CA GLY A 91 11.96 3.75 0.16
C GLY A 91 11.22 3.16 -1.05
N GLU A 92 11.95 2.69 -2.07
CA GLU A 92 11.36 2.01 -3.22
C GLU A 92 10.75 0.66 -2.84
N ILE A 93 11.41 -0.04 -1.92
CA ILE A 93 10.93 -1.26 -1.25
C ILE A 93 10.93 -1.07 0.27
N HIS A 94 10.16 -1.88 0.98
CA HIS A 94 9.97 -1.78 2.44
C HIS A 94 10.94 -2.65 3.23
N SER A 95 11.35 -3.78 2.67
CA SER A 95 12.29 -4.71 3.29
C SER A 95 13.02 -5.52 2.22
N CYS A 96 14.23 -5.98 2.53
CA CYS A 96 15.04 -6.85 1.69
C CYS A 96 15.34 -8.13 2.47
N VAL A 97 15.05 -9.29 1.89
CA VAL A 97 15.39 -10.61 2.45
C VAL A 97 16.66 -11.09 1.79
N LEU A 98 17.68 -11.35 2.60
CA LEU A 98 18.97 -11.87 2.16
C LEU A 98 19.02 -13.39 2.43
N PHE A 99 19.33 -14.17 1.39
CA PHE A 99 19.57 -15.60 1.51
C PHE A 99 21.06 -15.91 1.38
N ASP A 100 21.56 -16.67 2.35
CA ASP A 100 22.93 -17.19 2.34
C ASP A 100 23.20 -18.08 1.12
N PRO A 101 24.45 -18.18 0.66
CA PRO A 101 24.85 -19.17 -0.33
C PRO A 101 24.52 -20.59 0.17
N ASP A 102 24.04 -21.45 -0.74
CA ASP A 102 23.57 -22.80 -0.42
C ASP A 102 22.46 -22.86 0.65
N PHE A 103 21.49 -21.93 0.58
CA PHE A 103 20.32 -21.94 1.47
C PHE A 103 19.55 -23.27 1.35
N ARG A 104 19.60 -24.07 2.43
CA ARG A 104 18.97 -25.39 2.56
C ARG A 104 18.36 -25.57 3.93
N VAL A 105 17.26 -26.31 3.99
CA VAL A 105 16.70 -26.80 5.25
C VAL A 105 17.60 -27.93 5.77
N LYS A 106 18.59 -27.60 6.61
CA LYS A 106 19.35 -28.61 7.35
C LYS A 106 18.48 -29.08 8.52
N GLN A 107 18.20 -30.38 8.61
CA GLN A 107 17.68 -30.94 9.86
C GLN A 107 18.73 -30.67 10.93
N ASN A 108 18.40 -29.79 11.88
CA ASN A 108 19.24 -29.35 13.00
C ASN A 108 20.23 -28.19 12.74
N GLY A 109 19.83 -27.16 11.97
CA GLY A 109 20.55 -25.88 11.87
C GLY A 109 19.65 -24.66 12.08
N THR A 110 20.12 -23.65 12.80
CA THR A 110 19.46 -22.33 12.92
C THR A 110 19.74 -21.49 11.67
N ASN A 111 18.69 -21.15 10.93
CA ASN A 111 18.78 -20.20 9.81
C ASN A 111 18.58 -18.79 10.35
N HIS A 112 19.52 -17.89 10.06
CA HIS A 112 19.38 -16.47 10.37
C HIS A 112 18.73 -15.78 9.17
N VAL A 113 17.54 -15.19 9.39
CA VAL A 113 16.92 -14.27 8.43
C VAL A 113 17.11 -12.88 9.02
N THR A 114 17.92 -12.04 8.37
CA THR A 114 18.17 -10.65 8.78
C THR A 114 17.49 -9.71 7.80
#